data_AF-A0A170NKX0-F1
#
_entry.id   AF-A0A170NKX0-F1
#
_cell.length_a   1.000
_cell.length_b   1.000
_cell.length_c   1.000
_cell.angle_alpha   90.00
_cell.angle_beta   90.00
_cell.angle_gamma   90.00
#
_symmetry.space_group_name_H-M   'P 1'
#
loop_
_entity.id
_entity.type
_entity.pdbx_description
1 polymer ?
#
loop_
_entity_poly.entity_id
_entity_poly.type
_entity_poly.pdbx_seq_one_letter_code
_entity_poly.pdbx_strand_id
1 'polypeptide(L)'
;MLDQIFPEYNKLFSDIWGVSSKAVLEKCQTPEGVLELDINDLTELLKTKSKGRLGFNKAEEIQNAAKNTFGIKIAKKVFKFQIEQLISQVLFLEKQMKSLDSEIEFYYSQFDCHLTTIPGIGPTVKQSGQFLSNKNKMSKRGSPYLRRALFLSASTCVLHDSPLNEYYNKKRSEGKHHLVAVGATSNKLTRIVFAVMRDNKDYVPIS
;
A
#
# COMPACT_ATOMS: atom_id res chain seq x y z
N MET A 1 -8.92 2.04 -18.18
CA MET A 1 -10.38 1.86 -18.30
C MET A 1 -11.15 2.92 -17.54
N LEU A 2 -10.86 3.16 -16.25
CA LEU A 2 -11.37 4.33 -15.52
C LEU A 2 -11.05 5.63 -16.29
N ASP A 3 -9.83 5.78 -16.80
CA ASP A 3 -9.44 6.95 -17.62
C ASP A 3 -10.24 7.12 -18.92
N GLN A 4 -10.86 6.06 -19.44
CA GLN A 4 -11.67 6.15 -20.64
C GLN A 4 -13.08 6.69 -20.34
N ILE A 5 -13.56 6.51 -19.11
CA ILE A 5 -14.92 6.85 -18.68
C ILE A 5 -14.91 8.13 -17.82
N PHE A 6 -13.85 8.32 -17.03
CA PHE A 6 -13.66 9.47 -16.14
C PHE A 6 -12.18 9.92 -16.11
N PRO A 7 -11.65 10.45 -17.22
CA PRO A 7 -10.23 10.84 -17.34
C PRO A 7 -9.78 11.88 -16.30
N GLU A 8 -10.69 12.75 -15.87
CA GLU A 8 -10.42 13.79 -14.87
C GLU A 8 -10.25 13.21 -13.46
N TYR A 9 -10.70 11.99 -13.21
CA TYR A 9 -10.69 11.37 -11.89
C TYR A 9 -9.27 11.29 -11.28
N ASN A 10 -8.26 11.06 -12.12
CA ASN A 10 -6.86 11.01 -11.69
C ASN A 10 -6.35 12.32 -11.09
N LYS A 11 -6.97 13.46 -11.42
CA LYS A 11 -6.60 14.77 -10.87
C LYS A 11 -7.32 15.09 -9.55
N LEU A 12 -8.38 14.35 -9.22
CA LEU A 12 -9.20 14.61 -8.04
C LEU A 12 -8.51 14.16 -6.76
N PHE A 13 -7.61 13.18 -6.80
CA PHE A 13 -6.93 12.68 -5.60
C PHE A 13 -5.42 12.67 -5.80
N SER A 14 -4.68 13.02 -4.75
CA SER A 14 -3.22 12.86 -4.73
C SER A 14 -2.80 11.39 -4.75
N ASP A 15 -3.64 10.51 -4.22
CA ASP A 15 -3.52 9.05 -4.29
C ASP A 15 -4.85 8.44 -4.78
N ILE A 16 -4.84 7.98 -6.03
CA ILE A 16 -6.00 7.38 -6.72
C ILE A 16 -6.42 6.07 -6.05
N TRP A 17 -5.50 5.36 -5.40
CA TRP A 17 -5.78 4.11 -4.70
C TRP A 17 -5.91 4.30 -3.18
N GLY A 18 -5.95 5.56 -2.74
CA GLY A 18 -6.16 5.94 -1.35
C GLY A 18 -7.56 5.60 -0.84
N VAL A 19 -7.71 5.55 0.48
CA VAL A 19 -8.96 5.12 1.16
C VAL A 19 -10.17 5.96 0.77
N SER A 20 -10.00 7.28 0.60
CA SER A 20 -11.08 8.19 0.19
C SER A 20 -11.47 8.00 -1.28
N SER A 21 -10.49 7.82 -2.17
CA SER A 21 -10.72 7.60 -3.59
C SER A 21 -11.45 6.27 -3.82
N LYS A 22 -10.96 5.18 -3.21
CA LYS A 22 -11.60 3.86 -3.27
C LYS A 22 -13.05 3.89 -2.81
N ALA A 23 -13.35 4.59 -1.72
CA ALA A 23 -14.71 4.72 -1.22
C ALA A 23 -15.65 5.44 -2.20
N VAL A 24 -15.14 6.44 -2.93
CA VAL A 24 -15.90 7.13 -3.98
C VAL A 24 -16.09 6.21 -5.19
N LEU A 25 -15.06 5.49 -5.62
CA LEU A 25 -15.19 4.53 -6.72
C LEU A 25 -16.15 3.38 -6.38
N GLU A 26 -16.12 2.89 -5.15
CA GLU A 26 -17.01 1.83 -4.66
C GLU A 26 -18.48 2.27 -4.69
N LYS A 27 -18.76 3.52 -4.26
CA LYS A 27 -20.13 4.02 -4.14
C LYS A 27 -20.68 4.60 -5.44
N CYS A 28 -19.87 5.31 -6.22
CA CYS A 28 -20.33 6.04 -7.40
C CYS A 28 -20.04 5.31 -8.73
N GLN A 29 -18.91 4.58 -8.81
CA GLN A 29 -18.49 3.69 -9.92
C GLN A 29 -18.31 4.33 -11.31
N THR A 30 -19.05 5.39 -11.63
CA THR A 30 -19.12 6.10 -12.92
C THR A 30 -19.39 7.59 -12.68
N PRO A 31 -19.08 8.47 -13.65
CA PRO A 31 -19.43 9.89 -13.56
C PRO A 31 -20.92 10.14 -13.35
N GLU A 32 -21.80 9.34 -13.97
CA GLU A 32 -23.24 9.47 -13.74
C GLU A 32 -23.63 9.12 -12.31
N GLY A 33 -23.07 8.04 -11.75
CA GLY A 33 -23.32 7.68 -10.35
C GLY A 33 -22.83 8.74 -9.36
N VAL A 34 -21.82 9.55 -9.72
CA VAL A 34 -21.41 10.72 -8.94
C VAL A 34 -22.47 11.83 -8.98
N LEU A 35 -23.13 12.02 -10.13
CA LEU A 35 -24.17 13.03 -10.32
C LEU A 35 -25.52 12.62 -9.71
N GLU A 36 -25.80 11.31 -9.59
CA GLU A 36 -27.00 10.77 -8.93
C GLU A 36 -26.94 10.89 -7.40
N LEU A 37 -25.75 11.03 -6.83
CA LEU A 37 -25.53 11.16 -5.39
C LEU A 37 -25.69 12.60 -4.92
N ASP A 38 -26.41 12.79 -3.81
CA ASP A 38 -26.52 14.10 -3.19
C ASP A 38 -25.16 14.61 -2.70
N ILE A 39 -24.96 15.92 -2.78
CA ILE A 39 -23.68 16.55 -2.42
C ILE A 39 -23.40 16.40 -0.92
N ASN A 40 -24.44 16.33 -0.08
CA ASN A 40 -24.27 16.12 1.36
C ASN A 40 -23.80 14.70 1.68
N ASP A 41 -24.39 13.69 1.01
CA ASP A 41 -24.00 12.29 1.15
C ASP A 41 -22.55 12.05 0.70
N LEU A 42 -22.15 12.68 -0.41
CA LEU A 42 -20.76 12.62 -0.88
C LEU A 42 -19.80 13.33 0.09
N THR A 43 -20.22 14.46 0.67
CA THR A 43 -19.46 15.20 1.67
C THR A 43 -19.26 14.38 2.94
N GLU A 44 -20.30 13.71 3.42
CA GLU A 44 -20.25 12.85 4.60
C GLU A 44 -19.36 11.63 4.38
N LEU A 45 -19.48 10.98 3.22
CA LEU A 45 -18.61 9.87 2.81
C LEU A 45 -17.13 10.29 2.84
N LEU A 46 -16.80 11.42 2.21
CA LEU A 46 -15.44 11.95 2.15
C LEU A 46 -14.92 12.34 3.53
N LYS A 47 -15.72 13.03 4.35
CA LYS A 47 -15.35 13.38 5.73
C LYS A 47 -15.03 12.12 6.53
N THR A 48 -15.88 11.12 6.46
CA THR A 48 -15.72 9.86 7.21
C THR A 48 -14.44 9.14 6.81
N LYS A 49 -14.20 8.95 5.51
CA LYS A 49 -13.06 8.17 5.00
C LYS A 49 -11.73 8.92 5.07
N SER A 50 -11.75 10.25 4.94
CA SER A 50 -10.55 11.09 5.03
C SER A 50 -10.17 11.48 6.46
N LYS A 51 -11.01 11.14 7.45
CA LYS A 51 -10.92 11.60 8.85
C LYS A 51 -11.05 13.12 8.97
N GLY A 52 -12.02 13.70 8.26
CA GLY A 52 -12.35 15.12 8.28
C GLY A 52 -11.48 16.03 7.41
N ARG A 53 -10.51 15.47 6.65
CA ARG A 53 -9.61 16.28 5.80
C ARG A 53 -10.26 16.74 4.50
N LEU A 54 -11.12 15.91 3.93
CA LEU A 54 -11.88 16.20 2.71
C LEU A 54 -13.32 16.49 3.11
N GLY A 55 -13.85 17.61 2.62
CA GLY A 55 -15.19 18.09 2.94
C GLY A 55 -15.92 18.58 1.70
N PHE A 56 -16.82 19.54 1.90
CA PHE A 56 -17.75 20.02 0.88
C PHE A 56 -17.08 20.48 -0.42
N ASN A 57 -16.03 21.30 -0.32
CA ASN A 57 -15.28 21.78 -1.48
C ASN A 57 -14.77 20.64 -2.37
N LYS A 58 -14.38 19.52 -1.76
CA LYS A 58 -13.90 18.35 -2.51
C LYS A 58 -15.05 17.58 -3.16
N ALA A 59 -16.19 17.47 -2.48
CA ALA A 59 -17.39 16.87 -3.06
C ALA A 59 -17.88 17.67 -4.28
N GLU A 60 -17.88 19.00 -4.18
CA GLU A 60 -18.23 19.90 -5.28
C GLU A 60 -17.25 19.78 -6.45
N GLU A 61 -15.94 19.72 -6.18
CA GLU A 61 -14.91 19.49 -7.21
C GLU A 61 -15.15 18.17 -7.97
N ILE A 62 -15.49 17.09 -7.25
CA ILE A 62 -15.77 15.77 -7.83
C ILE A 62 -17.04 15.81 -8.69
N GLN A 63 -18.12 16.44 -8.23
CA GLN A 63 -19.34 16.61 -9.01
C GLN A 63 -19.13 17.47 -10.25
N ASN A 64 -18.37 18.56 -10.14
CA ASN A 64 -18.03 19.43 -11.27
C ASN A 64 -17.17 18.70 -12.31
N ALA A 65 -16.22 17.87 -11.87
CA ALA A 65 -15.44 17.03 -12.78
C ALA A 65 -16.32 15.98 -13.47
N ALA A 66 -17.27 15.37 -12.74
CA ALA A 66 -18.21 14.42 -13.34
C ALA A 66 -19.16 15.10 -14.35
N LYS A 67 -19.61 16.33 -14.08
CA LYS A 67 -20.49 17.09 -14.97
C LYS A 67 -19.80 17.48 -16.28
N ASN A 68 -18.52 17.86 -16.20
CA ASN A 68 -17.73 18.32 -17.34
C ASN A 68 -16.90 17.21 -18.00
N THR A 69 -17.10 15.94 -17.60
CA THR A 69 -16.35 14.82 -18.15
C THR A 69 -16.54 14.70 -19.66
N PHE A 70 -15.43 14.52 -20.36
CA PHE A 70 -15.42 14.15 -21.79
C PHE A 70 -15.26 12.65 -22.03
N GLY A 71 -15.36 11.82 -20.97
CA GLY A 71 -15.27 10.36 -21.07
C GLY A 71 -16.32 9.73 -21.99
N ILE A 72 -16.10 8.46 -22.36
CA ILE A 72 -16.95 7.72 -23.31
C ILE A 72 -18.39 7.63 -22.78
N LYS A 73 -19.34 8.18 -23.54
CA LYS A 73 -20.79 8.20 -23.19
C LYS A 73 -21.57 7.01 -23.76
N ILE A 74 -20.95 6.17 -24.56
CA ILE A 74 -21.55 5.01 -25.24
C ILE A 74 -21.31 3.74 -24.39
N ALA A 75 -22.20 2.76 -24.46
CA ALA A 75 -22.07 1.47 -23.75
C ALA A 75 -21.93 1.59 -22.22
N LYS A 76 -22.54 2.63 -21.62
CA LYS A 76 -22.47 2.95 -20.18
C LYS A 76 -22.71 1.77 -19.26
N LYS A 77 -23.72 0.96 -19.55
CA LYS A 77 -24.09 -0.21 -18.75
C LYS A 77 -22.99 -1.28 -18.74
N VAL A 78 -22.31 -1.48 -19.89
CA VAL A 78 -21.21 -2.43 -20.02
C VAL A 78 -20.02 -1.96 -19.19
N PHE A 79 -19.68 -0.67 -19.31
CA PHE A 79 -18.58 -0.07 -18.58
C PHE A 79 -18.82 -0.04 -17.07
N LYS A 80 -20.04 0.29 -16.63
CA LYS A 80 -20.46 0.21 -15.23
C LYS A 80 -20.25 -1.21 -14.69
N PHE A 81 -20.81 -2.21 -15.38
CA PHE A 81 -20.68 -3.61 -14.99
C PHE A 81 -19.22 -4.07 -14.92
N GLN A 82 -18.40 -3.67 -15.89
CA GLN A 82 -16.97 -4.00 -15.89
C GLN A 82 -16.22 -3.33 -14.73
N ILE A 83 -16.51 -2.07 -14.41
CA ILE A 83 -15.90 -1.38 -13.26
C ILE A 83 -16.35 -2.04 -11.94
N GLU A 84 -17.64 -2.34 -11.79
CA GLU A 84 -18.18 -3.05 -10.64
C GLU A 84 -17.44 -4.37 -10.41
N GLN A 85 -17.22 -5.14 -11.48
CA GLN A 85 -16.50 -6.40 -11.42
C GLN A 85 -15.03 -6.21 -11.02
N LEU A 86 -14.34 -5.23 -11.62
CA LEU A 86 -12.93 -4.95 -11.30
C LEU A 86 -12.74 -4.46 -9.86
N ILE A 87 -13.59 -3.56 -9.38
CA ILE A 87 -13.55 -3.08 -7.98
C ILE A 87 -13.78 -4.26 -7.02
N SER A 88 -14.77 -5.10 -7.32
CA SER A 88 -15.07 -6.29 -6.50
C SER A 88 -13.86 -7.24 -6.42
N GLN A 89 -13.16 -7.46 -7.54
CA GLN A 89 -11.93 -8.25 -7.56
C GLN A 89 -10.81 -7.63 -6.74
N VAL A 90 -10.59 -6.31 -6.85
CA VAL A 90 -9.57 -5.59 -6.07
C VAL A 90 -9.85 -5.72 -4.57
N LEU A 91 -11.09 -5.45 -4.14
CA LEU A 91 -11.48 -5.56 -2.74
C LEU A 91 -11.34 -6.99 -2.20
N PHE A 92 -11.68 -7.98 -3.03
CA PHE A 92 -11.50 -9.39 -2.68
C PHE A 92 -10.02 -9.76 -2.50
N LEU A 93 -9.14 -9.32 -3.41
CA LEU A 93 -7.70 -9.53 -3.30
C LEU A 93 -7.12 -8.86 -2.04
N GLU A 94 -7.54 -7.63 -1.72
CA GLU A 94 -7.11 -6.95 -0.49
C GLU A 94 -7.55 -7.70 0.78
N LYS A 95 -8.76 -8.26 0.78
CA LYS A 95 -9.25 -9.09 1.88
C LYS A 95 -8.44 -10.38 2.03
N GLN A 96 -8.15 -11.06 0.92
CA GLN A 96 -7.32 -12.26 0.93
C GLN A 96 -5.91 -11.96 1.45
N MET A 97 -5.32 -10.85 1.02
CA MET A 97 -4.00 -10.41 1.48
C MET A 97 -3.99 -10.18 3.00
N LYS A 98 -5.01 -9.51 3.54
CA LYS A 98 -5.15 -9.33 4.99
C LYS A 98 -5.35 -10.64 5.76
N SER A 99 -6.06 -11.60 5.18
CA SER A 99 -6.23 -12.93 5.77
C SER A 99 -4.90 -13.67 5.85
N LEU A 100 -4.13 -13.64 4.76
CA LEU A 100 -2.78 -14.22 4.69
C LEU A 100 -1.83 -13.53 5.68
N ASP A 101 -1.87 -12.20 5.78
CA ASP A 101 -1.07 -11.47 6.77
C ASP A 101 -1.38 -11.95 8.21
N SER A 102 -2.67 -12.15 8.53
CA SER A 102 -3.10 -12.62 9.85
C SER A 102 -2.62 -14.05 10.13
N GLU A 103 -2.66 -14.91 9.12
CA GLU A 103 -2.19 -16.29 9.21
C GLU A 103 -0.67 -16.36 9.34
N ILE A 104 0.06 -15.51 8.60
CA ILE A 104 1.50 -15.30 8.78
C ILE A 104 1.79 -14.88 10.21
N GLU A 105 1.04 -13.93 10.76
CA GLU A 105 1.23 -13.40 12.11
C GLU A 105 0.94 -14.47 13.19
N PHE A 106 -0.07 -15.31 12.96
CA PHE A 106 -0.37 -16.47 13.80
C PHE A 106 0.79 -17.47 13.80
N TYR A 107 1.21 -17.99 12.65
CA TYR A 107 2.33 -18.93 12.57
C TYR A 107 3.63 -18.32 13.11
N TYR A 108 3.85 -17.04 12.87
CA TYR A 108 4.99 -16.29 13.38
C TYR A 108 5.04 -16.24 14.91
N SER A 109 3.88 -16.15 15.58
CA SER A 109 3.78 -16.16 17.05
C SER A 109 4.14 -17.49 17.70
N GLN A 110 4.09 -18.58 16.93
CA GLN A 110 4.38 -19.93 17.42
C GLN A 110 5.88 -20.27 17.38
N PHE A 111 6.69 -19.47 16.69
CA PHE A 111 8.14 -19.64 16.70
C PHE A 111 8.75 -18.93 17.92
N ASP A 112 9.63 -19.63 18.65
CA ASP A 112 10.36 -19.06 19.80
C ASP A 112 11.29 -17.93 19.30
N CYS A 113 10.84 -16.68 19.46
CA CYS A 113 11.14 -15.64 18.49
C CYS A 113 12.44 -14.87 18.78
N HIS A 114 13.55 -15.30 18.18
CA HIS A 114 14.72 -14.43 17.91
C HIS A 114 14.56 -13.58 16.63
N LEU A 115 13.50 -13.80 15.84
CA LEU A 115 13.25 -13.09 14.57
C LEU A 115 12.46 -11.78 14.73
N THR A 116 11.54 -11.67 15.69
CA THR A 116 10.82 -10.42 16.07
C THR A 116 11.77 -9.31 16.52
N THR A 117 12.99 -9.74 16.80
CA THR A 117 14.09 -9.00 17.37
C THR A 117 15.10 -8.54 16.29
N ILE A 118 14.71 -8.69 15.03
CA ILE A 118 15.38 -8.04 13.93
C ILE A 118 14.64 -6.72 13.65
N PRO A 119 15.35 -5.58 13.65
CA PRO A 119 14.70 -4.29 13.53
C PRO A 119 13.98 -4.13 12.18
N GLY A 120 12.65 -4.01 12.23
CA GLY A 120 11.79 -3.89 11.05
C GLY A 120 11.06 -5.18 10.64
N ILE A 121 11.22 -6.26 11.42
CA ILE A 121 10.50 -7.53 11.27
C ILE A 121 9.42 -7.68 12.34
N GLY A 122 9.66 -7.21 13.57
CA GLY A 122 8.64 -7.17 14.61
C GLY A 122 7.52 -6.15 14.30
N PRO A 123 6.32 -6.33 14.88
CA PRO A 123 5.19 -5.44 14.68
C PRO A 123 5.62 -4.00 15.01
N THR A 124 5.50 -3.11 14.03
CA THR A 124 5.71 -1.69 14.27
C THR A 124 4.53 -1.23 15.12
N VAL A 125 4.79 -0.90 16.38
CA VAL A 125 3.77 -0.34 17.28
C VAL A 125 3.15 0.88 16.59
N LYS A 126 1.97 0.72 15.98
CA LYS A 126 1.13 1.83 15.53
C LYS A 126 0.44 2.38 16.77
N GLN A 127 1.19 3.11 17.58
CA GLN A 127 0.58 3.92 18.63
C GLN A 127 -0.16 5.07 17.96
N SER A 128 -1.49 5.00 18.00
CA SER A 128 -2.40 6.07 17.62
C SER A 128 -2.32 7.18 18.66
N GLY A 129 -1.36 8.09 18.49
CA GLY A 129 -1.23 9.31 19.28
C GLY A 129 -0.31 10.27 18.54
N GLN A 130 -0.69 11.55 18.47
CA GLN A 130 0.06 12.61 17.81
C GLN A 130 1.54 12.59 18.23
N PHE A 131 2.42 12.07 17.36
CA PHE A 131 3.86 12.22 17.51
C PHE A 131 4.49 12.54 16.16
N LEU A 132 4.91 13.79 15.99
CA LEU A 132 5.83 14.20 14.94
C LEU A 132 7.23 13.67 15.30
N SER A 133 7.52 12.42 14.95
CA SER A 133 8.85 11.87 15.17
C SER A 133 9.53 11.57 13.83
N ASN A 134 10.23 12.59 13.30
CA ASN A 134 11.18 12.44 12.19
C ASN A 134 12.51 11.77 12.63
N LYS A 135 12.57 11.23 13.86
CA LYS A 135 13.74 10.58 14.46
C LYS A 135 13.35 9.33 15.26
N ASN A 136 12.60 8.41 14.66
CA ASN A 136 12.40 7.10 15.28
C ASN A 136 13.71 6.30 15.25
N LYS A 137 14.29 6.05 16.44
CA LYS A 137 15.44 5.14 16.57
C LYS A 137 14.97 3.71 16.30
N MET A 138 15.73 3.02 15.48
CA MET A 138 15.50 1.61 15.15
C MET A 138 15.53 0.76 16.42
N SER A 139 14.49 -0.05 16.64
CA SER A 139 14.40 -0.97 17.79
C SER A 139 15.59 -1.95 17.79
N LYS A 140 16.40 -1.97 18.86
CA LYS A 140 17.57 -2.87 19.00
C LYS A 140 17.25 -4.18 19.71
N ARG A 141 15.97 -4.48 19.96
CA ARG A 141 15.57 -5.73 20.64
C ARG A 141 16.06 -6.88 19.79
N GLY A 142 16.89 -7.81 20.31
CA GLY A 142 17.26 -9.05 19.62
C GLY A 142 18.69 -9.51 19.47
N SER A 143 18.87 -10.70 18.89
CA SER A 143 20.19 -11.32 18.68
C SER A 143 21.09 -10.40 17.85
N PRO A 144 22.15 -9.83 18.46
CA PRO A 144 23.06 -8.93 17.76
C PRO A 144 23.85 -9.66 16.66
N TYR A 145 24.09 -10.95 16.82
CA TYR A 145 24.79 -11.80 15.85
C TYR A 145 23.96 -12.01 14.59
N LEU A 146 22.67 -12.36 14.74
CA LEU A 146 21.79 -12.59 13.59
C LEU A 146 21.54 -11.30 12.80
N ARG A 147 21.35 -10.18 13.50
CA ARG A 147 21.22 -8.86 12.87
C ARG A 147 22.47 -8.46 12.10
N ARG A 148 23.65 -8.73 12.67
CA ARG A 148 24.93 -8.44 12.01
C ARG A 148 25.15 -9.34 10.80
N ALA A 149 24.83 -10.63 10.89
CA ALA A 149 24.90 -11.56 9.77
C ALA A 149 23.99 -11.11 8.62
N LEU A 150 22.72 -10.82 8.89
CA LEU A 150 21.77 -10.35 7.87
C LEU A 150 22.16 -9.00 7.26
N PHE A 151 22.69 -8.09 8.07
CA PHE A 151 23.17 -6.79 7.57
C PHE A 151 24.42 -6.95 6.68
N LEU A 152 25.34 -7.85 7.04
CA LEU A 152 26.50 -8.17 6.22
C LEU A 152 26.09 -8.86 4.91
N SER A 153 25.20 -9.85 4.97
CA SER A 153 24.65 -10.51 3.77
C SER A 153 23.89 -9.53 2.87
N ALA A 154 23.12 -8.61 3.44
CA ALA A 154 22.46 -7.57 2.66
C ALA A 154 23.48 -6.60 2.05
N SER A 155 24.55 -6.27 2.78
CA SER A 155 25.61 -5.39 2.28
C SER A 155 26.36 -6.02 1.10
N THR A 156 26.61 -7.33 1.13
CA THR A 156 27.20 -8.04 -0.02
C THR A 156 26.23 -8.12 -1.19
N CYS A 157 24.93 -8.40 -0.95
CA CYS A 157 23.91 -8.38 -2.00
C CYS A 157 23.69 -6.99 -2.64
N VAL A 158 24.01 -5.91 -1.92
CA VAL A 158 23.97 -4.53 -2.43
C VAL A 158 25.22 -4.18 -3.24
N LEU A 159 26.34 -4.84 -2.98
CA LEU A 159 27.60 -4.64 -3.72
C LEU A 159 27.66 -5.45 -5.02
N HIS A 160 26.92 -6.56 -5.09
CA HIS A 160 26.82 -7.43 -6.27
C HIS A 160 25.48 -7.22 -6.99
N ASP A 161 25.41 -7.54 -8.29
CA ASP A 161 24.25 -7.31 -9.15
C ASP A 161 23.14 -8.35 -8.87
N SER A 162 22.53 -8.23 -7.70
CA SER A 162 21.47 -9.11 -7.19
C SER A 162 20.10 -8.41 -7.32
N PRO A 163 18.97 -9.14 -7.40
CA PRO A 163 17.61 -8.57 -7.34
C PRO A 163 17.35 -7.68 -6.10
N LEU A 164 18.19 -7.80 -5.07
CA LEU A 164 18.18 -6.94 -3.88
C LEU A 164 18.90 -5.59 -4.10
N ASN A 165 19.85 -5.53 -5.03
CA ASN A 165 20.56 -4.31 -5.44
C ASN A 165 19.61 -3.32 -6.09
N GLU A 166 18.72 -3.79 -6.97
CA GLU A 166 17.67 -2.94 -7.57
C GLU A 166 16.78 -2.29 -6.51
N TYR A 167 16.37 -3.06 -5.50
CA TYR A 167 15.59 -2.54 -4.38
C TYR A 167 16.38 -1.52 -3.54
N TYR A 168 17.67 -1.76 -3.32
CA TYR A 168 18.55 -0.80 -2.67
C TYR A 168 18.68 0.50 -3.46
N ASN A 169 18.90 0.41 -4.78
CA ASN A 169 19.03 1.58 -5.67
C ASN A 169 17.74 2.39 -5.69
N LYS A 170 16.57 1.73 -5.71
CA LYS A 170 15.27 2.38 -5.53
C LYS A 170 15.18 3.14 -4.20
N LYS A 171 15.68 2.59 -3.10
CA LYS A 171 15.73 3.31 -1.81
C LYS A 171 16.73 4.46 -1.79
N ARG A 172 17.82 4.37 -2.56
CA ARG A 172 18.76 5.47 -2.73
C ARG A 172 18.18 6.60 -3.59
N SER A 173 17.43 6.28 -4.65
CA SER A 173 16.75 7.28 -5.49
C SER A 173 15.61 7.99 -4.76
N GLU A 174 14.98 7.34 -3.77
CA GLU A 174 14.04 7.98 -2.81
C GLU A 174 14.73 8.94 -1.81
N GLY A 175 16.04 9.18 -1.94
CA GLY A 175 16.81 10.11 -1.11
C GLY A 175 17.24 9.54 0.26
N LYS A 176 17.11 8.22 0.48
CA LYS A 176 17.51 7.62 1.76
C LYS A 176 19.04 7.54 1.89
N HIS A 177 19.54 7.81 3.09
CA HIS A 177 20.96 7.63 3.43
C HIS A 177 21.38 6.16 3.24
N HIS A 178 22.62 5.91 2.82
CA HIS A 178 23.15 4.58 2.47
C HIS A 178 22.77 3.51 3.52
N LEU A 179 23.09 3.74 4.78
CA LEU A 179 22.80 2.80 5.88
C LEU A 179 21.29 2.53 6.09
N VAL A 180 20.43 3.49 5.76
CA VAL A 180 18.97 3.32 5.82
C VAL A 180 18.48 2.44 4.66
N ALA A 181 19.05 2.61 3.47
CA ALA A 181 18.76 1.78 2.31
C ALA A 181 19.26 0.33 2.51
N VAL A 182 20.46 0.14 3.08
CA VAL A 182 20.97 -1.19 3.45
C VAL A 182 20.08 -1.84 4.52
N GLY A 183 19.65 -1.09 5.53
CA GLY A 183 18.72 -1.59 6.54
C GLY A 183 17.37 -2.03 5.96
N ALA A 184 16.80 -1.26 5.03
CA ALA A 184 15.58 -1.65 4.32
C ALA A 184 15.78 -2.93 3.47
N THR A 185 16.94 -3.05 2.82
CA THR A 185 17.30 -4.23 2.01
C THR A 185 17.51 -5.46 2.88
N SER A 186 18.15 -5.32 4.05
CA SER A 186 18.29 -6.37 5.06
C SER A 186 16.94 -6.89 5.55
N ASN A 187 15.95 -6.00 5.73
CA ASN A 187 14.59 -6.41 6.06
C ASN A 187 13.90 -7.16 4.93
N LYS A 188 14.09 -6.73 3.68
CA LYS A 188 13.58 -7.45 2.50
C LYS A 188 14.20 -8.84 2.37
N LEU A 189 15.52 -8.95 2.54
CA LEU A 189 16.25 -10.22 2.54
C LEU A 189 15.72 -11.17 3.62
N THR A 190 15.47 -10.67 4.83
CA THR A 190 15.00 -11.54 5.91
C THR A 190 13.60 -12.10 5.65
N ARG A 191 12.71 -11.33 5.02
CA ARG A 191 11.39 -11.82 4.59
C ARG A 191 11.51 -12.90 3.51
N ILE A 192 12.45 -12.76 2.59
CA ILE A 192 12.74 -13.75 1.55
C ILE A 192 13.26 -15.04 2.17
N VAL A 193 14.25 -14.96 3.06
CA VAL A 193 14.80 -16.13 3.77
C VAL A 193 13.69 -16.85 4.54
N PHE A 194 12.83 -16.11 5.24
CA PHE A 194 11.69 -16.69 5.95
C PHE A 194 10.70 -17.37 5.00
N ALA A 195 10.34 -16.75 3.87
CA ALA A 195 9.43 -17.33 2.89
C ALA A 195 9.98 -18.64 2.29
N VAL A 196 11.27 -18.68 1.95
CA VAL A 196 11.96 -19.88 1.46
C VAL A 196 11.94 -20.99 2.51
N MET A 197 12.23 -20.65 3.78
CA MET A 197 12.24 -21.62 4.87
C MET A 197 10.84 -22.15 5.21
N ARG A 198 9.80 -21.32 5.11
CA ARG A 198 8.40 -21.69 5.39
C ARG A 198 7.83 -22.59 4.29
N ASP A 199 8.05 -22.20 3.04
CA ASP A 199 7.41 -22.86 1.89
C ASP A 199 8.26 -24.00 1.32
N ASN A 200 9.51 -24.16 1.80
CA ASN A 200 10.52 -25.11 1.34
C ASN A 200 10.63 -25.15 -0.20
N LYS A 201 10.52 -23.96 -0.81
CA LYS A 201 10.57 -23.70 -2.24
C LYS A 201 11.66 -22.69 -2.52
N ASP A 202 12.39 -22.91 -3.61
CA ASP A 202 13.47 -22.03 -4.01
C ASP A 202 12.95 -20.61 -4.32
N TYR A 203 13.74 -19.61 -3.93
CA TYR A 203 13.43 -18.22 -4.24
C TYR A 203 13.57 -17.97 -5.74
N VAL A 204 12.46 -17.63 -6.39
CA VAL A 204 12.47 -17.14 -7.77
C VAL A 204 12.34 -15.61 -7.74
N PRO A 205 13.39 -14.85 -8.11
CA PRO A 205 13.28 -13.41 -8.24
C PRO A 205 12.33 -13.06 -9.39
N ILE A 206 11.37 -12.18 -9.13
CA ILE A 206 10.52 -11.61 -10.16
C ILE A 206 11.37 -10.54 -10.86
N SER A 207 11.86 -10.90 -12.05
CA SER A 207 12.54 -10.02 -13.01
C SER A 207 11.58 -8.98 -13.58
#